data_AF-A0A7Y4Y8F0-F1
#
_entry.id   AF-A0A7Y4Y8F0-F1
#
_cell.length_a   1.000
_cell.length_b   1.000
_cell.length_c   1.000
_cell.angle_alpha   90.00
_cell.angle_beta   90.00
_cell.angle_gamma   90.00
#
_symmetry.space_group_name_H-M   'P 1'
#
loop_
_entity.id
_entity.type
_entity.pdbx_description
1 polymer ?
#
loop_
_entity_poly.entity_id
_entity_poly.type
_entity_poly.pdbx_seq_one_letter_code
_entity_poly.pdbx_strand_id
1 'polypeptide(L)'
;MSIYSLKQGYYLYHDVEFVLNQIGELYKVDVKDGKATAESIMELDNKTHFASEESKDRFNAIVPKIKALHTSMYHLLESIYRATDKQAFNTTAIETQFPDFKYFRMLNNKIKHFNEADIDLIEVVLMEDTKQIIEVGCQYKIDGSWEIKYYGQFIVLVLEILKDLNIVSFDND
;
A
#
# COMPACT_ATOMS: atom_id res chain seq x y z
N MET A 1 19.04 2.06 11.50
CA MET A 1 19.34 0.61 11.40
C MET A 1 18.50 0.09 10.24
N SER A 2 19.14 -0.62 9.31
CA SER A 2 18.56 -1.08 8.05
C SER A 2 17.94 -2.45 8.24
N ILE A 3 16.64 -2.59 8.01
CA ILE A 3 15.81 -3.78 8.33
C ILE A 3 15.91 -4.88 7.25
N TYR A 4 16.84 -4.80 6.29
CA TYR A 4 16.84 -5.70 5.13
C TYR A 4 18.24 -6.11 4.63
N SER A 5 18.39 -7.41 4.30
CA SER A 5 19.53 -7.99 3.57
C SER A 5 19.04 -8.66 2.28
N LEU A 6 19.36 -8.07 1.12
CA LEU A 6 18.92 -8.50 -0.22
C LEU A 6 19.98 -9.38 -0.92
N LYS A 7 19.60 -10.56 -1.43
CA LYS A 7 20.44 -11.37 -2.35
C LYS A 7 19.91 -11.24 -3.79
N GLN A 8 20.81 -10.95 -4.73
CA GLN A 8 20.64 -10.85 -6.20
C GLN A 8 19.97 -9.58 -6.78
N GLY A 9 19.67 -8.55 -5.98
CA GLY A 9 18.92 -7.35 -6.38
C GLY A 9 19.71 -6.08 -6.75
N TYR A 10 20.94 -6.15 -7.29
CA TYR A 10 21.75 -4.92 -7.49
C TYR A 10 21.09 -3.87 -8.40
N TYR A 11 20.25 -4.27 -9.36
CA TYR A 11 19.53 -3.34 -10.26
C TYR A 11 18.19 -2.85 -9.72
N LEU A 12 17.58 -3.57 -8.77
CA LEU A 12 16.26 -3.23 -8.20
C LEU A 12 16.39 -2.65 -6.77
N TYR A 13 17.60 -2.64 -6.21
CA TYR A 13 17.86 -2.14 -4.86
C TYR A 13 17.34 -0.72 -4.67
N HIS A 14 17.65 0.18 -5.61
CA HIS A 14 17.21 1.57 -5.53
C HIS A 14 15.69 1.70 -5.66
N ASP A 15 15.04 0.88 -6.49
CA ASP A 15 13.58 0.91 -6.65
C ASP A 15 12.87 0.37 -5.39
N VAL A 16 13.40 -0.71 -4.81
CA VAL A 16 12.91 -1.25 -3.53
C VAL A 16 13.09 -0.22 -2.42
N GLU A 17 14.30 0.32 -2.27
CA GLU A 17 14.61 1.33 -1.25
C GLU A 17 13.72 2.57 -1.41
N PHE A 18 13.54 3.06 -2.64
CA PHE A 18 12.66 4.18 -2.94
C PHE A 18 11.22 3.92 -2.50
N VAL A 19 10.65 2.77 -2.86
CA VAL A 19 9.28 2.41 -2.48
C VAL A 19 9.14 2.24 -0.96
N LEU A 20 10.10 1.59 -0.31
CA LEU A 20 10.08 1.42 1.15
C LEU A 20 10.20 2.76 1.89
N ASN A 21 11.00 3.69 1.38
CA ASN A 21 11.08 5.04 1.94
C ASN A 21 9.75 5.80 1.77
N GLN A 22 9.12 5.72 0.60
CA GLN A 22 7.79 6.32 0.39
C GLN A 22 6.71 5.71 1.30
N ILE A 23 6.79 4.40 1.58
CA ILE A 23 5.95 3.75 2.60
C ILE A 23 6.23 4.39 3.96
N GLY A 24 7.49 4.48 4.38
CA GLY A 24 7.88 5.06 5.68
C GLY A 24 7.52 6.54 5.87
N GLU A 25 7.35 7.29 4.78
CA GLU A 25 6.86 8.68 4.82
C GLU A 25 5.36 8.81 5.12
N LEU A 26 4.58 7.74 4.93
CA LEU A 26 3.11 7.76 4.98
C LEU A 26 2.54 6.78 6.02
N TYR A 27 3.26 5.69 6.27
CA TYR A 27 2.83 4.57 7.09
C TYR A 27 3.98 4.07 7.95
N LYS A 28 3.66 3.72 9.18
CA LYS A 28 4.52 2.96 10.07
C LYS A 28 4.26 1.48 9.82
N VAL A 29 5.31 0.75 9.48
CA VAL A 29 5.26 -0.70 9.32
C VAL A 29 5.84 -1.34 10.58
N ASP A 30 5.09 -2.26 11.18
CA ASP A 30 5.52 -3.06 12.31
C ASP A 30 5.51 -4.55 11.90
N VAL A 31 6.45 -5.32 12.45
CA VAL A 31 6.58 -6.75 12.18
C VAL A 31 6.58 -7.49 13.50
N LYS A 32 5.54 -8.29 13.73
CA LYS A 32 5.41 -9.13 14.93
C LYS A 32 5.07 -10.54 14.53
N ASP A 33 5.75 -11.52 15.13
CA ASP A 33 5.56 -12.94 14.85
C ASP A 33 5.61 -13.28 13.34
N GLY A 34 6.54 -12.64 12.61
CA GLY A 34 6.70 -12.83 11.17
C GLY A 34 5.56 -12.30 10.30
N LYS A 35 4.67 -11.46 10.86
CA LYS A 35 3.56 -10.79 10.15
C LYS A 35 3.76 -9.29 10.18
N ALA A 36 3.57 -8.65 9.02
CA ALA A 36 3.63 -7.20 8.89
C ALA A 36 2.25 -6.57 9.14
N THR A 37 2.23 -5.44 9.81
CA THR A 37 1.10 -4.50 9.87
C THR A 37 1.55 -3.14 9.36
N ALA A 38 0.63 -2.35 8.82
CA ALA A 38 0.91 -0.99 8.37
C ALA A 38 -0.21 -0.06 8.84
N GLU A 39 0.19 1.00 9.52
CA GLU A 39 -0.70 1.99 10.14
C GLU A 39 -0.32 3.38 9.65
N SER A 40 -1.30 4.21 9.31
CA SER A 40 -0.99 5.58 8.88
C SER A 40 -0.36 6.39 10.00
N ILE A 41 0.64 7.21 9.67
CA ILE A 41 1.26 8.16 10.62
C ILE A 41 0.57 9.52 10.62
N MET A 42 -0.55 9.67 9.89
CA MET A 42 -1.25 10.94 9.72
C MET A 42 -2.15 11.23 10.93
N GLU A 43 -1.60 11.92 11.91
CA GLU A 43 -2.35 12.35 13.08
C GLU A 43 -3.13 13.67 12.82
N LEU A 44 -4.38 13.71 13.29
CA LEU A 44 -5.16 14.92 13.46
C LEU A 44 -4.85 15.55 14.81
N ASP A 45 -4.77 16.88 14.87
CA ASP A 45 -4.67 17.57 16.16
C ASP A 45 -5.96 17.32 16.96
N ASN A 46 -5.82 17.01 18.25
CA ASN A 46 -6.91 16.65 19.16
C ASN A 46 -7.94 17.77 19.35
N LYS A 47 -7.63 18.99 18.88
CA LYS A 47 -8.55 20.13 18.87
C LYS A 47 -9.51 20.13 17.67
N THR A 48 -9.23 19.35 16.64
CA THR A 48 -9.96 19.39 15.39
C THR A 48 -10.94 18.22 15.32
N HIS A 49 -12.21 18.50 15.03
CA HIS A 49 -13.22 17.46 14.83
C HIS A 49 -12.90 16.65 13.55
N PHE A 50 -13.19 15.34 13.57
CA PHE A 50 -13.03 14.41 12.45
C PHE A 50 -13.74 14.83 11.14
N ALA A 51 -14.72 15.73 11.21
CA ALA A 51 -15.46 16.26 10.05
C ALA A 51 -15.05 17.70 9.67
N SER A 52 -13.94 18.19 10.20
CA SER A 52 -13.43 19.54 9.94
C SER A 52 -12.90 19.71 8.51
N GLU A 53 -12.83 20.96 8.06
CA GLU A 53 -12.16 21.33 6.81
C GLU A 53 -10.67 20.94 6.83
N GLU A 54 -10.01 21.07 7.98
CA GLU A 54 -8.60 20.68 8.13
C GLU A 54 -8.38 19.19 7.85
N SER A 55 -9.29 18.32 8.31
CA SER A 55 -9.24 16.88 8.04
C SER A 55 -9.30 16.60 6.53
N LYS A 56 -10.27 17.23 5.86
CA LYS A 56 -10.45 17.12 4.41
C LYS A 56 -9.24 17.66 3.64
N ASP A 57 -8.68 18.78 4.06
CA ASP A 57 -7.51 19.38 3.42
C ASP A 57 -6.28 18.49 3.55
N ARG A 58 -6.05 17.90 4.74
CA ARG A 58 -4.98 16.92 4.97
C ARG A 58 -5.18 15.67 4.11
N PHE A 59 -6.39 15.13 4.06
CA PHE A 59 -6.71 13.99 3.19
C PHE A 59 -6.50 14.32 1.72
N ASN A 60 -7.02 15.45 1.23
CA ASN A 60 -6.84 15.87 -0.16
C ASN A 60 -5.37 16.10 -0.52
N ALA A 61 -4.55 16.59 0.41
CA ALA A 61 -3.12 16.76 0.24
C ALA A 61 -2.36 15.42 0.17
N ILE A 62 -2.85 14.36 0.84
CA ILE A 62 -2.19 13.05 0.83
C ILE A 62 -2.57 12.18 -0.36
N VAL A 63 -3.80 12.32 -0.88
CA VAL A 63 -4.30 11.50 -1.99
C VAL A 63 -3.33 11.42 -3.19
N PRO A 64 -2.68 12.51 -3.65
CA PRO A 64 -1.68 12.43 -4.71
C PRO A 64 -0.47 11.56 -4.35
N LYS A 65 0.02 11.64 -3.10
CA LYS A 65 1.14 10.83 -2.61
C LYS A 65 0.76 9.35 -2.54
N ILE A 66 -0.44 9.03 -2.08
CA ILE A 66 -0.99 7.67 -2.06
C ILE A 66 -1.07 7.09 -3.49
N LYS A 67 -1.58 7.86 -4.45
CA LYS A 67 -1.65 7.42 -5.86
C LYS A 67 -0.26 7.18 -6.46
N ALA A 68 0.70 8.05 -6.14
CA ALA A 68 2.09 7.90 -6.57
C ALA A 68 2.76 6.65 -5.95
N LEU A 69 2.60 6.44 -4.64
CA LEU A 69 3.09 5.26 -3.95
C LEU A 69 2.46 3.98 -4.53
N HIS A 70 1.14 3.98 -4.76
CA HIS A 70 0.44 2.82 -5.34
C HIS A 70 1.02 2.41 -6.69
N THR A 71 1.25 3.40 -7.54
CA THR A 71 1.81 3.20 -8.88
C THR A 71 3.25 2.68 -8.77
N SER A 72 4.05 3.23 -7.85
CA SER A 72 5.45 2.82 -7.62
C SER A 72 5.54 1.39 -7.10
N MET A 73 4.70 1.02 -6.12
CA MET A 73 4.60 -0.36 -5.63
C MET A 73 4.21 -1.34 -6.74
N TYR A 74 3.22 -0.99 -7.57
CA TYR A 74 2.79 -1.85 -8.67
C TYR A 74 3.90 -2.02 -9.72
N HIS A 75 4.58 -0.93 -10.10
CA HIS A 75 5.70 -0.97 -11.03
C HIS A 75 6.89 -1.75 -10.48
N LEU A 76 7.18 -1.63 -9.18
CA LEU A 76 8.22 -2.43 -8.54
C LEU A 76 7.93 -3.92 -8.65
N LEU A 77 6.72 -4.36 -8.31
CA LEU A 77 6.31 -5.76 -8.46
C LEU A 77 6.43 -6.20 -9.92
N GLU A 78 5.95 -5.41 -10.87
CA GLU A 78 6.07 -5.71 -12.30
C GLU A 78 7.53 -5.90 -12.72
N SER A 79 8.44 -5.02 -12.28
CA SER A 79 9.87 -5.10 -12.55
C SER A 79 10.53 -6.32 -11.93
N ILE A 80 10.21 -6.64 -10.67
CA ILE A 80 10.75 -7.82 -9.98
C ILE A 80 10.32 -9.10 -10.70
N TYR A 81 9.02 -9.29 -10.95
CA TYR A 81 8.53 -10.48 -11.64
C TYR A 81 9.14 -10.64 -13.04
N ARG A 82 9.32 -9.54 -13.78
CA ARG A 82 10.01 -9.58 -15.09
C ARG A 82 11.49 -9.97 -14.96
N ALA A 83 12.12 -9.68 -13.83
CA ALA A 83 13.54 -9.94 -13.58
C ALA A 83 13.84 -11.31 -12.96
N THR A 84 12.98 -11.84 -12.08
CA THR A 84 13.27 -13.05 -11.28
C THR A 84 12.73 -14.36 -11.87
N ASP A 85 11.65 -14.36 -12.66
CA ASP A 85 11.15 -15.59 -13.30
C ASP A 85 10.23 -15.34 -14.53
N LYS A 86 10.48 -16.03 -15.65
CA LYS A 86 9.55 -16.28 -16.78
C LYS A 86 8.82 -15.09 -17.45
N GLN A 87 9.52 -14.05 -17.93
CA GLN A 87 9.09 -13.10 -19.00
C GLN A 87 7.73 -12.36 -18.88
N ALA A 88 6.83 -12.69 -17.96
CA ALA A 88 5.48 -12.16 -17.92
C ALA A 88 4.99 -11.98 -16.49
N PHE A 89 4.64 -10.73 -16.18
CA PHE A 89 3.90 -10.36 -14.98
C PHE A 89 2.47 -10.95 -15.05
N ASN A 90 2.32 -12.19 -14.61
CA ASN A 90 1.08 -12.94 -14.69
C ASN A 90 0.18 -12.63 -13.48
N THR A 91 -0.70 -11.65 -13.65
CA THR A 91 -1.61 -11.20 -12.58
C THR A 91 -2.53 -12.32 -12.09
N THR A 92 -2.96 -13.25 -12.94
CA THR A 92 -3.83 -14.37 -12.53
C THR A 92 -3.13 -15.32 -11.57
N ALA A 93 -1.85 -15.61 -11.82
CA ALA A 93 -1.05 -16.45 -10.92
C ALA A 93 -0.86 -15.76 -9.56
N ILE A 94 -0.55 -14.45 -9.58
CA ILE A 94 -0.40 -13.64 -8.35
C ILE A 94 -1.72 -13.61 -7.58
N GLU A 95 -2.86 -13.38 -8.23
CA GLU A 95 -4.19 -13.36 -7.60
C GLU A 95 -4.61 -14.72 -7.02
N THR A 96 -4.09 -15.82 -7.57
CA THR A 96 -4.36 -17.17 -7.03
C THR A 96 -3.67 -17.36 -5.67
N GLN A 97 -2.46 -16.81 -5.51
CA GLN A 97 -1.68 -16.90 -4.28
C GLN A 97 -2.05 -15.79 -3.28
N PHE A 98 -2.33 -14.59 -3.80
CA PHE A 98 -2.67 -13.39 -3.05
C PHE A 98 -3.99 -12.80 -3.56
N PRO A 99 -5.15 -13.30 -3.11
CA PRO A 99 -6.46 -12.92 -3.64
C PRO A 99 -6.74 -11.41 -3.61
N ASP A 100 -6.23 -10.70 -2.61
CA ASP A 100 -6.43 -9.25 -2.48
C ASP A 100 -5.64 -8.42 -3.50
N PHE A 101 -4.70 -9.05 -4.23
CA PHE A 101 -4.00 -8.42 -5.35
C PHE A 101 -4.96 -7.94 -6.45
N LYS A 102 -6.15 -8.54 -6.58
CA LYS A 102 -7.17 -8.07 -7.53
C LYS A 102 -7.58 -6.62 -7.24
N TYR A 103 -7.77 -6.24 -5.98
CA TYR A 103 -8.15 -4.87 -5.59
C TYR A 103 -6.99 -3.91 -5.84
N PHE A 104 -5.78 -4.33 -5.49
CA PHE A 104 -4.55 -3.58 -5.75
C PHE A 104 -4.38 -3.27 -7.25
N ARG A 105 -4.60 -4.25 -8.12
CA ARG A 105 -4.58 -4.08 -9.58
C ARG A 105 -5.71 -3.19 -10.09
N MET A 106 -6.94 -3.37 -9.59
CA MET A 106 -8.08 -2.54 -9.97
C MET A 106 -7.83 -1.05 -9.66
N LEU A 107 -7.30 -0.75 -8.48
CA LEU A 107 -6.95 0.62 -8.10
C LEU A 107 -5.83 1.19 -8.98
N ASN A 108 -4.80 0.41 -9.30
CA ASN A 108 -3.73 0.83 -10.22
C ASN A 108 -4.29 1.17 -11.61
N ASN A 109 -5.23 0.36 -12.12
CA ASN A 109 -5.88 0.61 -13.40
C ASN A 109 -6.74 1.89 -13.38
N LYS A 110 -7.46 2.14 -12.28
CA LYS A 110 -8.23 3.38 -12.09
C LYS A 110 -7.30 4.61 -12.12
N ILE A 111 -6.18 4.54 -11.40
CA ILE A 111 -5.19 5.63 -11.34
C ILE A 111 -4.55 5.89 -12.72
N LYS A 112 -4.18 4.83 -13.46
CA LYS A 112 -3.48 4.96 -14.76
C LYS A 112 -4.39 5.37 -15.92
N HIS A 113 -5.60 4.81 -15.98
CA HIS A 113 -6.43 4.90 -17.18
C HIS A 113 -7.66 5.79 -17.04
N PHE A 114 -7.86 6.45 -15.88
CA PHE A 114 -9.05 7.26 -15.59
C PHE A 114 -10.34 6.56 -16.05
N ASN A 115 -10.45 5.26 -15.79
CA ASN A 115 -11.57 4.45 -16.27
C ASN A 115 -12.85 4.67 -15.43
N GLU A 116 -13.98 4.18 -15.92
CA GLU A 116 -15.30 4.27 -15.28
C GLU A 116 -15.48 3.32 -14.08
N ALA A 117 -14.43 2.67 -13.58
CA ALA A 117 -14.57 1.82 -12.40
C ALA A 117 -14.99 2.69 -11.20
N ASP A 118 -16.04 2.28 -10.50
CA ASP A 118 -16.54 2.88 -9.27
C ASP A 118 -15.59 2.52 -8.11
N ILE A 119 -14.43 3.20 -8.10
CA ILE A 119 -13.39 3.08 -7.07
C ILE A 119 -13.02 4.47 -6.59
N ASP A 120 -13.24 4.72 -5.31
CA ASP A 120 -12.98 6.00 -4.66
C ASP A 120 -11.99 5.86 -3.51
N LEU A 121 -11.11 6.86 -3.36
CA LEU A 121 -10.32 7.02 -2.16
C LEU A 121 -11.14 7.83 -1.16
N ILE A 122 -11.32 7.27 0.04
CA ILE A 122 -12.10 7.87 1.12
C ILE A 122 -11.23 8.10 2.34
N GLU A 123 -11.56 9.13 3.09
CA GLU A 123 -10.99 9.38 4.41
C GLU A 123 -11.66 8.45 5.43
N VAL A 124 -10.86 7.74 6.23
CA VAL A 124 -11.35 6.99 7.38
C VAL A 124 -10.61 7.47 8.62
N VAL A 125 -11.34 8.02 9.59
CA VAL A 125 -10.74 8.45 10.85
C VAL A 125 -10.80 7.30 11.85
N LEU A 126 -9.64 6.85 12.29
CA LEU A 126 -9.46 5.83 13.32
C LEU A 126 -9.14 6.51 14.64
N MET A 127 -9.69 5.98 15.74
CA MET A 127 -9.31 6.41 17.10
C MET A 127 -8.34 5.40 17.69
N GLU A 128 -7.12 5.85 17.97
CA GLU A 128 -6.09 5.08 18.67
C GLU A 128 -5.74 5.79 19.98
N ASP A 129 -6.20 5.23 21.09
CA ASP A 129 -6.14 5.84 22.43
C ASP A 129 -6.71 7.27 22.46
N THR A 130 -5.81 8.27 22.47
CA THR A 130 -6.13 9.70 22.53
C THR A 130 -5.84 10.41 21.22
N LYS A 131 -5.44 9.69 20.17
CA LYS A 131 -5.09 10.21 18.86
C LYS A 131 -6.17 9.87 17.85
N GLN A 132 -6.43 10.81 16.96
CA GLN A 132 -7.21 10.58 15.76
C GLN A 132 -6.23 10.41 14.59
N ILE A 133 -6.32 9.28 13.89
CA ILE A 133 -5.47 8.96 12.76
C ILE A 133 -6.32 8.98 11.50
N ILE A 134 -5.87 9.70 10.47
CA ILE A 134 -6.45 9.61 9.14
C ILE A 134 -5.86 8.39 8.45
N GLU A 135 -6.70 7.40 8.17
CA GLU A 135 -6.41 6.30 7.28
C GLU A 135 -7.04 6.55 5.91
N VAL A 136 -6.44 5.98 4.86
CA VAL A 136 -6.98 6.03 3.51
C VAL A 136 -7.71 4.74 3.21
N GLY A 137 -9.03 4.83 3.08
CA GLY A 137 -9.86 3.75 2.58
C GLY A 137 -9.92 3.78 1.05
N CYS A 138 -9.98 2.61 0.44
CA CYS A 138 -10.28 2.42 -0.97
C CYS A 138 -11.63 1.70 -1.05
N GLN A 139 -12.65 2.41 -1.54
CA GLN A 139 -14.01 1.89 -1.67
C GLN A 139 -14.21 1.36 -3.09
N TYR A 140 -14.62 0.09 -3.21
CA TYR A 140 -14.82 -0.61 -4.48
C TYR A 140 -16.28 -1.00 -4.62
N LYS A 141 -16.88 -0.75 -5.78
CA LYS A 141 -18.19 -1.30 -6.11
C LYS A 141 -18.02 -2.58 -6.93
N ILE A 142 -18.44 -3.71 -6.37
CA ILE A 142 -18.36 -5.03 -7.01
C ILE A 142 -19.74 -5.67 -6.97
N ASP A 143 -20.27 -6.04 -8.13
CA ASP A 143 -21.56 -6.72 -8.29
C ASP A 143 -22.73 -6.03 -7.53
N GLY A 144 -22.70 -4.70 -7.47
CA GLY A 144 -23.71 -3.89 -6.79
C GLY A 144 -23.52 -3.72 -5.28
N SER A 145 -22.47 -4.31 -4.70
CA SER A 145 -22.08 -4.15 -3.30
C SER A 145 -20.85 -3.25 -3.16
N TRP A 146 -20.74 -2.54 -2.04
CA TRP A 146 -19.57 -1.74 -1.71
C TRP A 146 -18.67 -2.49 -0.73
N GLU A 147 -17.39 -2.59 -1.09
CA GLU A 147 -16.34 -3.16 -0.25
C GLU A 147 -15.29 -2.09 0.05
N ILE A 148 -14.72 -2.12 1.25
CA ILE A 148 -13.65 -1.19 1.65
C ILE A 148 -12.38 -1.99 1.92
N LYS A 149 -11.27 -1.54 1.35
CA LYS A 149 -9.91 -1.98 1.72
C LYS A 149 -9.14 -0.79 2.27
N TYR A 150 -8.50 -0.98 3.41
CA TYR A 150 -7.62 0.05 3.96
C TYR A 150 -6.30 0.04 3.20
N TYR A 151 -5.74 1.21 2.91
CA TYR A 151 -4.55 1.29 2.08
C TYR A 151 -3.33 0.62 2.73
N GLY A 152 -3.24 0.64 4.07
CA GLY A 152 -2.27 -0.16 4.83
C GLY A 152 -2.28 -1.66 4.47
N GLN A 153 -3.44 -2.22 4.10
CA GLN A 153 -3.54 -3.62 3.65
C GLN A 153 -2.80 -3.85 2.32
N PHE A 154 -2.76 -2.86 1.43
CA PHE A 154 -1.98 -2.96 0.19
C PHE A 154 -0.48 -2.89 0.44
N ILE A 155 -0.05 -2.11 1.43
CA ILE A 155 1.35 -2.07 1.84
C ILE A 155 1.77 -3.44 2.38
N VAL A 156 0.99 -4.02 3.30
CA VAL A 156 1.24 -5.36 3.83
C VAL A 156 1.28 -6.40 2.72
N LEU A 157 0.28 -6.38 1.81
CA LEU A 157 0.23 -7.27 0.65
C LEU A 157 1.52 -7.19 -0.20
N VAL A 158 1.98 -5.98 -0.50
CA VAL A 158 3.21 -5.79 -1.29
C VAL A 158 4.42 -6.34 -0.55
N LEU A 159 4.55 -6.07 0.75
CA LEU A 159 5.65 -6.61 1.57
C LEU A 159 5.63 -8.14 1.65
N GLU A 160 4.45 -8.75 1.75
CA GLU A 160 4.29 -10.21 1.72
C GLU A 160 4.71 -10.82 0.38
N ILE A 161 4.33 -10.18 -0.75
CA ILE A 161 4.78 -10.60 -2.08
C ILE A 161 6.30 -10.46 -2.20
N LEU A 162 6.87 -9.34 -1.75
CA LEU A 162 8.33 -9.14 -1.77
C LEU A 162 9.06 -10.19 -0.91
N LYS A 163 8.46 -10.60 0.22
CA LYS A 163 9.00 -11.66 1.07
C LYS A 163 8.95 -13.02 0.38
N ASP A 164 7.83 -13.37 -0.24
CA ASP A 164 7.65 -14.62 -1.00
C ASP A 164 8.66 -14.73 -2.16
N LEU A 165 8.94 -13.60 -2.81
CA LEU A 165 9.94 -13.49 -3.87
C LEU A 165 11.40 -13.43 -3.35
N ASN A 166 11.62 -13.61 -2.04
CA ASN A 166 12.93 -13.51 -1.37
C ASN A 166 13.66 -12.17 -1.60
N ILE A 167 12.90 -11.10 -1.80
CA ILE A 167 13.42 -9.72 -1.95
C ILE A 167 13.61 -9.13 -0.55
N VAL A 168 12.59 -9.19 0.30
CA VAL A 168 12.71 -8.74 1.70
C VAL A 168 12.65 -9.92 2.66
N SER A 169 13.16 -9.72 3.86
CA SER A 169 12.96 -10.62 4.99
C SER A 169 12.29 -9.84 6.11
N PHE A 170 11.51 -10.55 6.93
CA PHE A 170 10.92 -10.01 8.14
C PHE A 170 11.77 -10.52 9.28
N ASP A 171 12.61 -9.65 9.82
CA ASP A 171 13.38 -9.98 11.01
C ASP A 171 12.42 -10.04 12.21
N ASN A 172 12.49 -11.14 12.96
CA ASN A 172 11.82 -11.23 14.25
C ASN A 172 12.79 -10.61 15.26
N ASP A 173 12.53 -9.39 15.69
CA ASP A 173 13.14 -8.86 16.91
C ASP A 173 12.74 -9.70 18.14
#